data_AF-A0A1B7WZQ0-F1
#
_entry.id   AF-A0A1B7WZQ0-F1
#
_cell.length_a   1.000
_cell.length_b   1.000
_cell.length_c   1.000
_cell.angle_alpha   90.00
_cell.angle_beta   90.00
_cell.angle_gamma   90.00
#
_symmetry.space_group_name_H-M   'P 1'
#
loop_
_entity.id
_entity.type
_entity.pdbx_description
1 polymer ?
#
loop_
_entity_poly.entity_id
_entity_poly.type
_entity_poly.pdbx_seq_one_letter_code
_entity_poly.pdbx_strand_id
1 'polypeptide(L)'
;MKDIEAFSLALLNSATCAHLQHWQTKSYANHKALAKYYKSVPDLVDRLVESYMGRYGPLDEFEEEFEIDEDPVRYFKALQKYVDENRKHLPKDPELQNTIDEITDLIDSLLYKLQQLS
;
A
#
# COMPACT_ATOMS: atom_id res chain seq x y z
N MET A 1 -0.66 -4.45 20.10
CA MET A 1 -0.26 -4.85 18.74
C MET A 1 -0.20 -3.53 17.99
N LYS A 2 0.96 -3.14 17.44
CA LYS A 2 1.09 -1.91 16.63
C LYS A 2 1.37 -2.22 15.16
N ASP A 3 1.66 -3.48 14.85
CA ASP A 3 2.16 -3.89 13.54
C ASP A 3 1.09 -3.74 12.47
N ILE A 4 -0.18 -4.00 12.77
CA ILE A 4 -1.27 -3.85 11.79
C ILE A 4 -1.65 -2.38 11.60
N GLU A 5 -1.63 -1.56 12.65
CA GLU A 5 -1.89 -0.12 12.60
C GLU A 5 -0.84 0.58 11.72
N ALA A 6 0.44 0.38 12.01
CA ALA A 6 1.55 0.96 11.25
C ALA A 6 1.56 0.46 9.79
N PHE A 7 1.32 -0.84 9.58
CA PHE A 7 1.26 -1.42 8.24
C PHE A 7 0.12 -0.82 7.41
N SER A 8 -1.07 -0.70 8.00
CA SER A 8 -2.24 -0.14 7.32
C SER A 8 -2.06 1.35 7.03
N LEU A 9 -1.49 2.10 7.97
CA LEU A 9 -1.18 3.51 7.79
C LEU A 9 -0.16 3.75 6.66
N ALA A 10 0.92 2.96 6.60
CA ALA A 10 1.89 3.05 5.52
C ALA A 10 1.25 2.85 4.14
N LEU A 11 0.31 1.91 4.03
CA LEU A 11 -0.43 1.66 2.79
C LEU A 11 -1.42 2.79 2.46
N LEU A 12 -2.13 3.35 3.44
CA LEU A 12 -2.99 4.53 3.22
C LEU A 12 -2.18 5.76 2.79
N ASN A 13 -1.04 5.99 3.44
CA ASN A 13 -0.10 7.04 3.08
C ASN A 13 0.40 6.86 1.63
N SER A 14 0.64 5.63 1.20
CA SER A 14 1.03 5.34 -0.19
C SER A 14 -0.03 5.73 -1.22
N ALA A 15 -1.32 5.71 -0.86
CA ALA A 15 -2.39 6.17 -1.73
C ALA A 15 -2.26 7.69 -1.97
N THR A 16 -2.05 8.45 -0.88
CA THR A 16 -1.81 9.90 -0.96
C THR A 16 -0.56 10.20 -1.78
N CYS A 17 0.56 9.52 -1.52
CA CYS A 17 1.79 9.68 -2.30
C CYS A 17 1.59 9.39 -3.79
N ALA A 18 0.96 8.27 -4.15
CA ALA A 18 0.66 7.95 -5.55
C ALA A 18 -0.25 9.00 -6.20
N HIS A 19 -1.20 9.58 -5.47
CA HIS A 19 -2.08 10.61 -5.99
C HIS A 19 -1.31 11.92 -6.30
N LEU A 20 -0.41 12.32 -5.42
CA LEU A 20 0.47 13.47 -5.66
C LEU A 20 1.40 13.22 -6.87
N GLN A 21 2.04 12.06 -6.92
CA GLN A 21 2.90 11.64 -8.03
C GLN A 21 2.13 11.58 -9.37
N HIS A 22 0.85 11.17 -9.32
CA HIS A 22 -0.05 11.15 -10.48
C HIS A 22 -0.31 12.55 -11.06
N TRP A 23 -0.39 13.58 -10.21
CA TRP A 23 -0.52 14.97 -10.66
C TRP A 23 0.80 15.54 -11.19
N GLN A 24 1.92 15.12 -10.63
CA GLN A 24 3.25 15.67 -10.96
C GLN A 24 3.87 15.03 -12.22
N THR A 25 3.48 13.81 -12.58
CA THR A 25 4.08 13.12 -13.72
C THR A 25 3.70 13.74 -15.07
N LYS A 26 4.66 13.75 -16.00
CA LYS A 26 4.45 14.18 -17.39
C LYS A 26 4.23 13.02 -18.37
N SER A 27 4.34 11.76 -17.91
CA SER A 27 4.03 10.58 -18.72
C SER A 27 2.56 10.19 -18.52
N TYR A 28 1.83 10.08 -19.63
CA TYR A 28 0.45 9.61 -19.60
C TYR A 28 0.34 8.17 -19.08
N ALA A 29 1.31 7.31 -19.41
CA ALA A 29 1.34 5.93 -18.93
C ALA A 29 1.48 5.88 -17.40
N ASN A 30 2.44 6.65 -16.85
CA ASN A 30 2.62 6.78 -15.40
C ASN A 30 1.38 7.36 -14.72
N HIS A 31 0.78 8.40 -15.31
CA HIS A 31 -0.43 9.02 -14.80
C HIS A 31 -1.55 8.01 -14.65
N LYS A 32 -1.78 7.15 -15.65
CA LYS A 32 -2.80 6.10 -15.60
C LYS A 32 -2.45 4.96 -14.64
N ALA A 33 -1.18 4.57 -14.55
CA ALA A 33 -0.72 3.50 -13.65
C ALA A 33 -0.90 3.91 -12.18
N LEU A 34 -0.42 5.09 -11.80
CA LEU A 34 -0.57 5.65 -10.45
C LEU A 34 -2.06 5.87 -10.11
N ALA A 35 -2.86 6.31 -11.08
CA ALA A 35 -4.31 6.45 -10.91
C ALA A 35 -5.03 5.14 -10.58
N LYS A 36 -4.58 4.03 -11.17
CA LYS A 36 -5.13 2.72 -10.84
C LYS A 36 -4.77 2.34 -9.41
N TYR A 37 -3.51 2.55 -9.02
CA TYR A 37 -3.03 2.21 -7.69
C TYR A 37 -3.77 2.96 -6.57
N TYR A 38 -3.76 4.30 -6.59
CA TYR A 38 -4.31 5.07 -5.45
C TYR A 38 -5.83 4.91 -5.29
N LYS A 39 -6.54 4.49 -6.35
CA LYS A 39 -7.97 4.19 -6.30
C LYS A 39 -8.28 2.80 -5.75
N SER A 40 -7.32 1.87 -5.80
CA SER A 40 -7.54 0.47 -5.43
C SER A 40 -6.97 0.13 -4.05
N VAL A 41 -5.85 0.74 -3.65
CA VAL A 41 -5.20 0.39 -2.38
C VAL A 41 -6.07 0.70 -1.14
N PRO A 42 -6.85 1.80 -1.06
CA PRO A 42 -7.66 2.06 0.15
C PRO A 42 -8.69 0.96 0.41
N ASP A 43 -9.38 0.48 -0.63
CA ASP A 43 -10.38 -0.59 -0.50
C ASP A 43 -9.76 -1.94 -0.06
N LEU A 44 -8.50 -2.19 -0.43
CA LEU A 44 -7.77 -3.38 0.03
C LEU A 44 -7.35 -3.25 1.49
N VAL A 45 -6.88 -2.07 1.89
CA VAL A 45 -6.49 -1.80 3.28
C VAL A 45 -7.69 -1.88 4.20
N ASP A 46 -8.82 -1.27 3.82
CA ASP A 46 -10.06 -1.31 4.57
C ASP A 46 -10.51 -2.76 4.80
N ARG A 47 -10.53 -3.57 3.74
CA ARG A 47 -10.88 -5.00 3.85
C ARG A 47 -9.95 -5.78 4.78
N LEU A 48 -8.63 -5.51 4.72
CA LEU A 48 -7.64 -6.15 5.60
C LEU A 48 -7.91 -5.79 7.06
N VAL A 49 -8.07 -4.49 7.33
CA VAL A 49 -8.28 -3.94 8.67
C VAL A 49 -9.61 -4.38 9.26
N GLU A 50 -10.71 -4.31 8.52
CA GLU A 50 -12.02 -4.75 8.98
C GLU A 50 -12.07 -6.26 9.22
N SER A 51 -11.43 -7.07 8.36
CA SER A 51 -11.32 -8.52 8.58
C SER A 51 -10.51 -8.85 9.83
N TYR A 52 -9.40 -8.13 10.06
CA TYR A 52 -8.62 -8.23 11.28
C TYR A 52 -9.48 -7.85 12.49
N MET A 53 -10.19 -6.71 12.44
CA MET A 53 -11.00 -6.25 13.56
C MET A 53 -12.17 -7.19 13.87
N GLY A 54 -12.78 -7.77 12.83
CA GLY A 54 -13.81 -8.79 13.00
C GLY A 54 -13.32 -10.05 13.70
N ARG A 55 -12.02 -10.36 13.62
CA ARG A 55 -11.39 -11.56 14.20
C ARG A 55 -10.75 -11.32 15.56
N TYR A 56 -10.08 -10.18 15.75
CA TYR A 56 -9.25 -9.88 16.93
C TYR A 56 -9.76 -8.73 17.78
N GLY A 57 -10.78 -8.00 17.33
CA GLY A 57 -11.29 -6.80 17.99
C GLY A 57 -10.69 -5.50 17.44
N PRO A 58 -11.11 -4.34 17.99
CA PRO A 58 -10.76 -3.03 17.46
C PRO A 58 -9.24 -2.75 17.54
N LEU A 59 -8.79 -1.85 16.66
CA LEU A 59 -7.41 -1.33 16.65
C LEU A 59 -7.21 -0.24 17.72
N ASP A 60 -5.95 -0.01 18.07
CA ASP A 60 -5.52 1.11 18.92
C ASP A 60 -5.33 2.41 18.08
N GLU A 61 -4.80 3.47 18.71
CA GLU A 61 -4.49 4.73 18.04
C GLU A 61 -3.39 4.59 16.97
N PHE A 62 -3.53 5.34 15.88
CA PHE A 62 -2.54 5.43 14.82
C PHE A 62 -1.49 6.51 15.13
N GLU A 63 -0.24 6.25 14.78
CA GLU A 63 0.82 7.25 14.90
C GLU A 63 0.69 8.31 13.79
N GLU A 64 1.02 9.57 14.10
CA GLU A 64 0.98 10.67 13.14
C GLU A 64 2.30 10.76 12.35
N GLU A 65 2.52 9.84 11.41
CA GLU A 65 3.69 9.85 10.54
C GLU A 65 3.28 9.83 9.06
N PHE A 66 3.85 10.75 8.27
CA PHE A 66 3.63 10.85 6.84
C PHE A 66 4.87 11.39 6.13
N GLU A 67 5.39 10.61 5.17
CA GLU A 67 6.50 11.02 4.31
C GLU A 67 6.08 10.98 2.83
N ILE A 68 6.48 12.00 2.08
CA ILE A 68 6.28 12.10 0.63
C ILE A 68 7.62 11.90 -0.07
N ASP A 69 7.63 11.09 -1.12
CA ASP A 69 8.77 10.95 -2.03
C ASP A 69 8.35 11.36 -3.45
N GLU A 70 9.20 12.15 -4.11
CA GLU A 70 9.01 12.63 -5.48
C GLU A 70 9.31 11.55 -6.54
N ASP A 71 10.11 10.52 -6.24
CA ASP A 71 10.42 9.42 -7.16
C ASP A 71 9.47 8.23 -6.93
N PRO A 72 8.52 7.96 -7.85
CA PRO A 72 7.56 6.88 -7.67
C PRO A 72 8.23 5.50 -7.64
N VAL A 73 9.25 5.26 -8.45
CA VAL A 73 9.90 3.94 -8.52
C VAL A 73 10.67 3.68 -7.23
N ARG A 74 11.40 4.67 -6.72
CA ARG A 74 12.12 4.55 -5.44
C ARG A 74 11.14 4.30 -4.30
N TYR A 75 10.07 5.11 -4.22
CA TYR A 75 9.05 4.99 -3.19
C TYR A 75 8.38 3.61 -3.19
N PHE A 76 7.88 3.16 -4.35
CA PHE A 76 7.16 1.89 -4.43
C PHE A 76 8.06 0.67 -4.24
N LYS A 77 9.36 0.75 -4.54
CA LYS A 77 10.32 -0.31 -4.16
C LYS A 77 10.54 -0.36 -2.65
N ALA A 78 10.63 0.80 -2.00
CA ALA A 78 10.74 0.84 -0.54
C ALA A 78 9.47 0.29 0.12
N LEU A 79 8.29 0.63 -0.40
CA LEU A 79 7.02 0.11 0.06
C LEU A 79 6.90 -1.42 -0.16
N GLN A 80 7.27 -1.92 -1.34
CA GLN A 80 7.30 -3.36 -1.63
C GLN A 80 8.15 -4.11 -0.59
N LYS A 81 9.38 -3.63 -0.37
CA LYS A 81 10.28 -4.20 0.63
C LYS A 81 9.69 -4.12 2.05
N TYR A 82 9.09 -2.99 2.41
CA TYR A 82 8.42 -2.81 3.69
C TYR A 82 7.30 -3.84 3.86
N VAL A 83 6.46 -4.06 2.85
CA VAL A 83 5.38 -5.06 2.89
C VAL A 83 5.94 -6.46 3.11
N ASP A 84 6.97 -6.86 2.35
CA ASP A 84 7.61 -8.18 2.49
C ASP A 84 8.24 -8.39 3.87
N GLU A 85 8.90 -7.34 4.39
CA GLU A 85 9.57 -7.42 5.69
C GLU A 85 8.58 -7.43 6.85
N ASN A 86 7.44 -6.74 6.74
CA ASN A 86 6.48 -6.58 7.84
C ASN A 86 5.32 -7.59 7.81
N ARG A 87 4.96 -8.16 6.65
CA ARG A 87 3.92 -9.21 6.58
C ARG A 87 4.23 -10.43 7.45
N LYS A 88 5.50 -10.66 7.83
CA LYS A 88 5.91 -11.73 8.73
C LYS A 88 5.51 -11.49 10.19
N HIS A 89 5.27 -10.24 10.56
CA HIS A 89 4.83 -9.82 11.89
C HIS A 89 3.30 -9.77 12.02
N LEU A 90 2.57 -9.80 10.90
CA LEU A 90 1.11 -9.86 10.87
C LEU A 90 0.57 -11.29 11.07
N PRO A 91 -0.71 -11.45 11.50
CA PRO A 91 -1.35 -12.75 11.65
C PRO A 91 -1.32 -13.59 10.37
N LYS A 92 -1.28 -14.92 10.52
CA LYS A 92 -1.11 -15.88 9.42
C LYS A 92 -2.41 -16.46 8.89
N ASP A 93 -3.53 -15.92 9.33
CA ASP A 93 -4.85 -16.35 8.94
C ASP A 93 -5.04 -16.18 7.43
N PRO A 94 -5.51 -17.22 6.71
CA PRO A 94 -5.48 -17.23 5.25
C PRO A 94 -6.21 -16.05 4.60
N GLU A 95 -7.32 -15.59 5.16
CA GLU A 95 -8.08 -14.47 4.59
C GLU A 95 -7.34 -13.12 4.70
N LEU A 96 -6.56 -12.93 5.76
CA LEU A 96 -5.72 -11.74 5.92
C LEU A 96 -4.51 -11.81 5.00
N GLN A 97 -3.84 -12.97 4.93
CA GLN A 97 -2.71 -13.16 4.04
C GLN A 97 -3.12 -13.03 2.56
N ASN A 98 -4.30 -13.53 2.16
CA ASN A 98 -4.82 -13.35 0.81
C ASN A 98 -4.98 -11.86 0.45
N THR A 99 -5.52 -11.05 1.37
CA THR A 99 -5.67 -9.60 1.13
C THR A 99 -4.30 -8.90 1.06
N ILE A 100 -3.33 -9.32 1.87
CA ILE A 100 -1.94 -8.83 1.78
C ILE A 100 -1.32 -9.21 0.43
N ASP A 101 -1.54 -10.44 -0.05
CA ASP A 101 -1.03 -10.87 -1.36
C ASP A 101 -1.65 -10.06 -2.51
N GLU A 102 -2.94 -9.69 -2.43
CA GLU A 102 -3.58 -8.76 -3.39
C GLU A 102 -2.96 -7.36 -3.35
N ILE A 103 -2.57 -6.86 -2.16
CA ILE A 103 -1.84 -5.59 -2.02
C ILE A 103 -0.45 -5.68 -2.65
N THR A 104 0.28 -6.77 -2.40
CA THR A 104 1.60 -7.02 -3.02
C THR A 104 1.48 -7.08 -4.55
N ASP A 105 0.51 -7.82 -5.10
CA ASP A 105 0.28 -7.87 -6.56
C ASP A 105 -0.02 -6.48 -7.15
N LEU A 106 -0.79 -5.64 -6.44
CA LEU A 106 -1.08 -4.28 -6.86
C LEU A 106 0.20 -3.41 -6.92
N ILE A 107 1.10 -3.54 -5.94
CA ILE A 107 2.40 -2.85 -5.91
C ILE A 107 3.31 -3.36 -7.03
N ASP A 108 3.42 -4.67 -7.21
CA ASP A 108 4.25 -5.30 -8.23
C ASP A 108 3.81 -4.89 -9.65
N SER A 109 2.50 -4.91 -9.89
CA SER A 109 1.90 -4.46 -11.14
C SER A 109 2.16 -2.98 -11.41
N LEU A 110 2.18 -2.14 -10.38
CA LEU A 110 2.52 -0.73 -10.51
C LEU A 110 4.00 -0.57 -10.85
N LEU A 111 4.90 -1.22 -10.12
CA LEU A 111 6.35 -1.16 -10.34
C LEU A 111 6.72 -1.59 -11.76
N TYR A 112 6.17 -2.71 -12.23
CA TYR A 112 6.36 -3.15 -13.62
C TYR A 112 5.98 -2.06 -14.62
N LYS A 113 4.80 -1.43 -14.46
CA LYS A 113 4.35 -0.35 -15.35
C LYS A 113 5.26 0.88 -15.30
N LEU A 114 5.63 1.32 -14.10
CA LEU A 114 6.50 2.48 -13.90
C LEU A 114 7.91 2.26 -14.45
N GLN A 115 8.39 1.03 -14.49
CA GLN A 115 9.77 0.73 -14.93
C GLN A 115 9.87 0.30 -16.39
N GLN A 116 8.83 -0.33 -16.95
CA GLN A 116 8.91 -0.98 -18.26
C GLN A 116 7.90 -0.45 -19.28
N LEU A 117 6.84 0.24 -18.84
CA LEU A 117 5.74 0.69 -19.70
C LEU A 117 5.51 2.22 -19.62
N SER A 118 6.49 2.95 -19.08
CA SER A 118 6.40 4.35 -18.67
C SER A 118 6.79 5.37 -19.74
#